data_AF-A0A7G9RC62-F1
#
_entry.id   AF-A0A7G9RC62-F1
#
_cell.length_a   1.000
_cell.length_b   1.000
_cell.length_c   1.000
_cell.angle_alpha   90.00
_cell.angle_beta   90.00
_cell.angle_gamma   90.00
#
_symmetry.space_group_name_H-M   'P 1'
#
loop_
_entity.id
_entity.type
_entity.pdbx_description
1 polymer ?
#
loop_
_entity_poly.entity_id
_entity_poly.type
_entity_poly.pdbx_seq_one_letter_code
_entity_poly.pdbx_strand_id
1 'polypeptide(L)'
;MKAEAWLFAICSVFFGLVAPAYWFITYDWTGASALTMTFLLMLLVTFYLWAHARRMEPRPEDRQDSEIADGAGELGFFPPHSWWPLWCAATLGVIVFGTAMAQWWMVIMGFGLGAIAMCGWIYEYYRGEHAH
;
A
#
# COMPACT_ATOMS: atom_id res chain seq x y z
N MET A 1 9.04 -0.63 -15.75
CA MET A 1 9.40 -1.16 -14.41
C MET A 1 10.82 -0.78 -13.98
N LYS A 2 11.80 -0.69 -14.90
CA LYS A 2 13.19 -0.37 -14.51
C LYS A 2 13.31 1.07 -13.99
N ALA A 3 12.63 2.03 -14.60
CA ALA A 3 12.67 3.43 -14.18
C ALA A 3 12.05 3.62 -12.78
N GLU A 4 10.94 2.94 -12.52
CA GLU A 4 10.24 2.95 -11.24
C GLU A 4 11.10 2.33 -10.14
N ALA A 5 11.78 1.21 -10.42
CA ALA A 5 12.73 0.61 -9.48
C ALA A 5 13.91 1.57 -9.17
N TRP A 6 14.43 2.27 -10.18
CA TRP A 6 15.51 3.26 -9.99
C TRP A 6 15.09 4.45 -9.13
N LEU A 7 13.85 4.91 -9.27
CA LEU A 7 13.31 6.00 -8.45
C LEU A 7 13.38 5.66 -6.96
N PHE A 8 12.90 4.48 -6.57
CA PHE A 8 12.99 4.03 -5.17
C PHE A 8 14.42 3.68 -4.75
N ALA A 9 15.27 3.20 -5.67
CA ALA A 9 16.67 2.92 -5.37
C ALA A 9 17.44 4.19 -4.98
N ILE A 10 17.21 5.30 -5.68
CA ILE A 10 17.82 6.60 -5.35
C ILE A 10 17.39 7.05 -3.95
N CYS A 11 16.09 6.96 -3.64
CA CYS A 11 15.58 7.25 -2.30
C CYS A 11 16.21 6.35 -1.24
N SER A 12 16.35 5.04 -1.51
CA SER A 12 16.99 4.09 -0.61
C SER A 12 18.46 4.45 -0.36
N VAL A 13 19.23 4.80 -1.39
CA VAL A 13 20.61 5.28 -1.22
C VAL A 13 20.66 6.55 -0.39
N PHE A 14 19.78 7.51 -0.66
CA PHE A 14 19.71 8.76 0.10
C PHE A 14 19.44 8.51 1.59
N PHE A 15 18.38 7.76 1.93
CA PHE A 15 18.07 7.47 3.34
C PHE A 15 19.11 6.57 3.99
N GLY A 16 19.75 5.67 3.24
CA GLY A 16 20.84 4.82 3.73
C GLY A 16 22.10 5.62 4.09
N LEU A 17 22.32 6.78 3.46
CA LEU A 17 23.39 7.72 3.82
C LEU A 17 22.97 8.67 4.94
N VAL A 18 21.74 9.18 4.89
CA VAL A 18 21.23 10.18 5.85
C VAL A 18 20.99 9.57 7.23
N ALA A 19 20.47 8.36 7.33
CA ALA A 19 20.19 7.71 8.62
C ALA A 19 21.45 7.59 9.52
N PRO A 20 22.59 7.03 9.05
CA PRO A 20 23.81 6.99 9.87
C PRO A 20 24.40 8.38 10.10
N ALA A 21 24.39 9.27 9.10
CA ALA A 21 24.88 10.64 9.27
C ALA A 21 24.10 11.39 10.36
N TYR A 22 22.76 11.28 10.36
CA TYR A 22 21.89 11.84 11.39
C TYR A 22 22.26 11.30 12.77
N TRP A 23 22.38 9.98 12.91
CA TRP A 23 22.73 9.33 14.19
C TRP A 23 24.03 9.87 14.78
N PHE A 24 25.10 9.97 13.96
CA PHE A 24 26.40 10.45 14.44
C PHE A 24 26.43 11.94 14.78
N ILE A 25 25.47 12.73 14.27
CA ILE A 25 25.36 14.17 14.58
C ILE A 25 24.50 14.40 15.83
N THR A 26 23.35 13.72 15.94
CA THR A 26 22.32 14.05 16.94
C THR A 26 22.26 13.09 18.12
N TYR A 27 22.69 11.83 17.94
CA TYR A 27 22.50 10.75 18.91
C TYR A 27 21.04 10.56 19.38
N ASP A 28 20.07 10.98 18.55
CA ASP A 28 18.65 10.84 18.84
C ASP A 28 18.08 9.54 18.25
N TRP A 29 17.58 8.68 19.14
CA TRP A 29 16.95 7.41 18.77
C TRP A 29 15.65 7.56 17.98
N THR A 30 14.88 8.62 18.23
CA THR A 30 13.55 8.78 17.62
C THR A 30 13.67 9.04 16.12
N GLY A 31 14.46 10.05 15.75
CA GLY A 31 14.74 10.38 14.34
C GLY A 31 15.53 9.27 13.65
N ALA A 32 16.54 8.69 14.30
CA ALA A 32 17.33 7.61 13.72
C ALA A 32 16.48 6.39 13.38
N SER A 33 15.55 6.02 14.27
CA SER A 33 14.61 4.91 14.03
C SER A 33 13.69 5.20 12.85
N ALA A 34 13.11 6.40 12.77
CA ALA A 34 12.23 6.79 11.67
C ALA A 34 12.97 6.75 10.32
N LEU A 35 14.16 7.36 10.24
CA LEU A 35 14.97 7.38 9.01
C LEU A 35 15.40 5.98 8.58
N THR A 36 15.76 5.12 9.54
CA THR A 36 16.13 3.73 9.26
C THR A 36 14.93 2.94 8.73
N MET A 37 13.74 3.11 9.32
CA MET A 37 12.53 2.46 8.82
C MET A 37 12.15 2.96 7.42
N THR A 38 12.31 4.26 7.14
CA THR A 38 12.11 4.80 5.80
C THR A 38 13.11 4.21 4.79
N PHE A 39 14.38 4.08 5.17
CA PHE A 39 15.39 3.40 4.35
C PHE A 39 14.97 1.96 4.00
N LEU A 40 14.56 1.18 5.01
CA LEU A 40 14.13 -0.20 4.83
C LEU A 40 12.86 -0.30 3.96
N LEU A 41 11.92 0.63 4.11
CA LEU A 41 10.73 0.70 3.25
C LEU A 41 11.11 0.95 1.79
N MET A 42 11.97 1.94 1.52
CA MET A 42 12.42 2.25 0.15
C MET A 42 13.21 1.08 -0.45
N LEU A 43 14.04 0.41 0.36
CA LEU A 43 14.79 -0.76 -0.05
C LEU A 43 13.86 -1.93 -0.41
N LEU A 44 12.82 -2.17 0.39
CA LEU A 44 11.82 -3.22 0.14
C LEU A 44 11.08 -2.97 -1.19
N VAL A 45 10.62 -1.74 -1.43
CA VAL A 45 9.93 -1.37 -2.67
C VAL A 45 10.87 -1.49 -3.87
N THR A 46 12.12 -1.02 -3.74
CA THR A 46 13.16 -1.16 -4.78
C THR A 46 13.38 -2.62 -5.14
N PHE A 47 13.57 -3.49 -4.15
CA PHE A 47 13.80 -4.91 -4.35
C PHE A 47 12.62 -5.57 -5.08
N TYR A 48 11.39 -5.29 -4.64
CA TYR A 48 10.19 -5.83 -5.25
C TYR A 48 10.05 -5.43 -6.73
N LEU A 49 10.13 -4.13 -7.02
CA LEU A 49 9.99 -3.62 -8.39
C LEU A 49 11.12 -4.10 -9.29
N TRP A 50 12.35 -4.12 -8.80
CA TRP A 50 13.50 -4.64 -9.55
C TRP A 50 13.37 -6.13 -9.86
N ALA A 51 12.90 -6.94 -8.91
CA ALA A 51 12.68 -8.37 -9.12
C ALA A 51 11.63 -8.62 -10.21
N HIS A 52 10.56 -7.83 -10.25
CA HIS A 52 9.58 -7.89 -11.33
C HIS A 52 10.12 -7.35 -12.66
N ALA A 53 10.87 -6.25 -12.66
CA ALA A 53 11.48 -5.66 -13.85
C ALA A 53 12.44 -6.60 -14.57
N ARG A 54 13.02 -7.57 -13.86
CA ARG A 54 13.89 -8.62 -14.43
C ARG A 54 13.13 -9.79 -15.06
N ARG A 55 11.87 -9.99 -14.70
CA ARG A 55 11.06 -11.14 -15.12
C ARG A 55 10.01 -10.79 -16.18
N MET A 56 9.67 -9.52 -16.34
CA MET A 56 8.70 -9.05 -17.33
C MET A 56 9.40 -8.40 -18.52
N GLU A 57 8.77 -8.55 -19.69
CA GLU A 57 9.15 -7.81 -20.90
C GLU A 57 8.78 -6.31 -20.76
N PRO A 58 9.43 -5.41 -21.52
CA PRO A 58 9.06 -4.01 -21.54
C PRO A 58 7.59 -3.83 -21.91
N ARG A 59 6.83 -3.19 -21.03
CA ARG A 59 5.42 -2.86 -21.28
C ARG A 59 5.32 -1.72 -22.30
N PRO A 60 4.19 -1.53 -22.99
CA PRO A 60 3.98 -0.38 -23.87
C PRO A 60 4.32 0.96 -23.19
N GLU A 61 3.95 1.13 -21.92
CA GLU A 61 4.27 2.33 -21.11
C GLU A 61 5.76 2.57 -20.84
N ASP A 62 6.61 1.55 -21.00
CA ASP A 62 8.06 1.66 -20.83
C ASP A 62 8.79 2.00 -22.16
N ARG A 63 8.08 2.00 -23.30
CA ARG A 63 8.62 2.22 -24.65
C ARG A 63 8.36 3.63 -25.15
N GLN A 64 9.33 4.23 -25.83
CA GLN A 64 9.19 5.58 -26.42
C GLN A 64 8.48 5.57 -27.78
N ASP A 65 8.40 4.40 -28.41
CA ASP A 65 7.86 4.16 -29.75
C ASP A 65 6.52 3.40 -29.72
N SER A 66 5.86 3.30 -28.56
CA SER A 66 4.59 2.60 -28.42
C SER A 66 3.44 3.38 -29.07
N GLU A 67 2.56 2.67 -29.76
CA GLU A 67 1.32 3.23 -30.29
C GLU A 67 0.15 3.02 -29.33
N ILE A 68 -0.93 3.80 -29.48
CA ILE A 68 -2.14 3.67 -28.65
C ILE A 68 -2.75 2.27 -28.79
N ALA A 69 -2.62 1.66 -29.99
CA ALA A 69 -3.11 0.32 -30.27
C ALA A 69 -2.41 -0.77 -29.43
N ASP A 70 -1.17 -0.55 -28.99
CA ASP A 70 -0.42 -1.51 -28.17
C ASP A 70 -1.04 -1.74 -26.79
N GLY A 71 -1.89 -0.80 -26.32
CA GLY A 71 -2.62 -0.87 -25.05
C GLY A 71 -4.09 -1.26 -25.18
N ALA A 72 -4.57 -1.68 -26.37
CA ALA A 72 -6.00 -1.90 -26.64
C ALA A 72 -6.60 -3.18 -26.00
N GLY A 73 -5.85 -3.88 -25.15
CA GLY A 73 -6.34 -5.08 -24.45
C GLY A 73 -7.24 -4.76 -23.26
N GLU A 74 -7.86 -5.80 -22.70
CA GLU A 74 -8.62 -5.71 -21.45
C GLU A 74 -7.68 -5.35 -20.28
N LEU A 75 -7.98 -4.27 -19.55
CA LEU A 75 -7.16 -3.79 -18.42
C LEU A 75 -7.29 -4.68 -17.17
N GLY A 76 -8.45 -5.31 -16.99
CA GLY A 76 -8.81 -6.07 -15.81
C GLY A 76 -10.16 -5.69 -15.25
N PHE A 77 -10.47 -6.22 -14.07
CA PHE A 77 -11.76 -5.97 -13.41
C PHE A 77 -11.71 -4.71 -12.53
N PHE A 78 -12.70 -3.83 -12.72
CA PHE A 78 -12.90 -2.66 -11.88
C PHE A 78 -14.32 -2.67 -11.27
N PRO A 79 -14.45 -2.65 -9.94
CA PRO A 79 -15.71 -2.40 -9.24
C PRO A 79 -16.47 -1.18 -9.79
N PRO A 80 -17.67 -1.34 -10.41
CA PRO A 80 -18.44 -0.18 -10.88
C PRO A 80 -19.02 0.64 -9.72
N HIS A 81 -19.31 -0.03 -8.59
CA HIS A 81 -19.67 0.58 -7.32
C HIS A 81 -19.36 -0.39 -6.18
N SER A 82 -19.08 0.14 -4.98
CA SER A 82 -19.02 -0.64 -3.75
C SER A 82 -19.30 0.27 -2.55
N TRP A 83 -20.15 -0.18 -1.64
CA TRP A 83 -20.44 0.50 -0.38
C TRP A 83 -19.58 0.01 0.78
N TRP A 84 -18.86 -1.09 0.62
CA TRP A 84 -18.01 -1.66 1.67
C TRP A 84 -16.86 -0.74 2.11
N PRO A 85 -16.18 0.03 1.24
CA PRO A 85 -15.16 0.98 1.67
C PRO A 85 -15.70 1.99 2.71
N LEU A 86 -16.95 2.45 2.54
CA LEU A 86 -17.59 3.36 3.50
C LEU A 86 -17.73 2.71 4.87
N TRP A 87 -18.21 1.47 4.93
CA TRP A 87 -18.38 0.74 6.19
C TRP A 87 -17.04 0.40 6.85
N CYS A 88 -16.01 0.08 6.07
CA CYS A 88 -14.64 -0.09 6.59
C CYS A 88 -14.09 1.21 7.18
N ALA A 89 -14.29 2.34 6.49
CA ALA A 89 -13.87 3.65 7.02
C ALA A 89 -14.65 4.05 8.28
N ALA A 90 -15.97 3.83 8.30
CA ALA A 90 -16.82 4.13 9.45
C ALA A 90 -16.43 3.30 10.69
N THR A 91 -16.17 2.00 10.51
CA THR A 91 -15.74 1.12 11.61
C THR A 91 -14.37 1.50 12.15
N LEU A 92 -13.42 1.87 11.28
CA LEU A 92 -12.15 2.47 11.71
C LEU A 92 -12.36 3.79 12.47
N GLY A 93 -13.28 4.64 12.00
CA GLY A 93 -13.66 5.86 12.70
C GLY A 93 -14.17 5.61 14.12
N VAL A 94 -15.02 4.59 14.30
CA VAL A 94 -15.50 4.15 15.63
C VAL A 94 -14.34 3.66 16.50
N ILE A 95 -13.41 2.88 15.94
CA ILE A 95 -12.21 2.41 16.67
C ILE A 95 -11.39 3.60 17.15
N VAL A 96 -11.04 4.53 16.25
CA VAL A 96 -10.22 5.71 16.57
C VAL A 96 -10.92 6.60 17.60
N PHE A 97 -12.21 6.88 17.42
CA PHE A 97 -12.99 7.66 18.38
C PHE A 97 -13.09 6.98 19.75
N GLY A 98 -13.35 5.67 19.76
CA GLY A 98 -13.39 4.86 20.97
C GLY A 98 -12.06 4.89 21.72
N THR A 99 -10.93 4.75 21.02
CA THR A 99 -9.59 4.87 21.61
C THR A 99 -9.35 6.27 22.17
N ALA A 100 -9.69 7.32 21.43
CA ALA A 100 -9.51 8.71 21.87
C ALA A 100 -10.32 9.05 23.13
N MET A 101 -11.53 8.49 23.28
CA MET A 101 -12.41 8.68 24.44
C MET A 101 -12.22 7.64 25.56
N ALA A 102 -11.20 6.77 25.44
CA ALA A 102 -10.94 5.64 26.34
C ALA A 102 -12.16 4.70 26.54
N GLN A 103 -13.03 4.61 25.53
CA GLN A 103 -14.22 3.75 25.50
C GLN A 103 -13.89 2.41 24.85
N TRP A 104 -13.28 1.49 25.60
CA TRP A 104 -12.82 0.19 25.10
C TRP A 104 -13.93 -0.70 24.53
N TRP A 105 -15.16 -0.58 25.01
CA TRP A 105 -16.31 -1.30 24.46
C TRP A 105 -16.59 -0.90 23.01
N MET A 106 -16.44 0.39 22.65
CA MET A 106 -16.57 0.86 21.27
C MET A 106 -15.46 0.33 20.38
N VAL A 107 -14.23 0.23 20.90
CA VAL A 107 -13.09 -0.34 20.18
C VAL A 107 -13.37 -1.80 19.84
N ILE A 108 -13.81 -2.60 20.81
CA ILE A 108 -14.13 -4.02 20.61
C ILE A 108 -15.24 -4.18 19.57
N MET A 109 -16.32 -3.41 19.67
CA MET A 109 -17.40 -3.44 18.67
C MET A 109 -16.92 -2.99 17.29
N GLY A 110 -16.08 -1.94 17.23
CA GLY A 110 -15.51 -1.43 15.99
C GLY A 110 -14.66 -2.48 15.28
N PHE A 111 -13.84 -3.25 16.01
CA PHE A 111 -13.11 -4.39 15.44
C PHE A 111 -14.04 -5.51 14.97
N GLY A 112 -15.08 -5.85 15.75
CA GLY A 112 -16.06 -6.87 15.35
C GLY A 112 -16.80 -6.50 14.06
N LEU A 113 -17.35 -5.29 14.00
CA LEU A 113 -18.03 -4.77 12.81
C LEU A 113 -17.06 -4.55 11.65
N GLY A 114 -15.84 -4.09 11.93
CA GLY A 114 -14.79 -3.88 10.93
C GLY A 114 -14.35 -5.18 10.26
N ALA A 115 -14.24 -6.27 11.03
CA ALA A 115 -13.99 -7.60 10.48
C ALA A 115 -15.10 -8.04 9.51
N ILE A 116 -16.37 -7.83 9.89
CA ILE A 116 -17.51 -8.13 9.00
C ILE A 116 -17.49 -7.26 7.74
N ALA A 117 -17.23 -5.96 7.88
CA ALA A 117 -17.15 -5.03 6.75
C ALA A 117 -16.01 -5.41 5.79
N MET A 118 -14.85 -5.79 6.33
CA MET A 118 -13.69 -6.23 5.56
C MET A 118 -13.97 -7.55 4.82
N CYS A 119 -14.58 -8.53 5.48
CA CYS A 119 -15.04 -9.76 4.82
C CYS A 119 -16.04 -9.42 3.69
N GLY A 120 -16.98 -8.52 3.96
CA GLY A 120 -17.93 -8.06 2.96
C GLY A 120 -17.26 -7.46 1.73
N TRP A 121 -16.23 -6.64 1.93
CA TRP A 121 -15.44 -6.00 0.86
C TRP A 121 -14.62 -7.02 0.06
N ILE A 122 -13.88 -7.90 0.74
CA ILE A 122 -13.00 -8.90 0.09
C ILE A 122 -13.83 -9.88 -0.76
N TYR A 123 -14.97 -10.33 -0.22
CA TYR A 123 -15.81 -11.34 -0.87
C TYR A 123 -16.92 -10.74 -1.74
N GLU A 124 -16.98 -9.42 -1.94
CA GLU A 124 -18.08 -8.75 -2.66
C GLU A 124 -18.36 -9.37 -4.03
N TYR A 125 -17.30 -9.63 -4.81
CA TYR A 125 -17.39 -10.16 -6.17
C TYR A 125 -17.20 -11.68 -6.26
N TYR A 126 -17.10 -12.37 -5.12
CA TYR A 126 -16.91 -13.81 -5.02
C TYR A 126 -18.11 -14.53 -4.39
N ARG A 127 -19.30 -13.91 -4.40
CA ARG A 127 -20.55 -14.49 -3.86
C ARG A 127 -21.27 -15.43 -4.82
N GLY A 128 -20.68 -15.67 -5.99
CA GLY A 128 -20.86 -16.89 -6.79
C GLY A 128 -22.27 -17.26 -7.22
N GLU A 129 -23.26 -16.36 -7.31
CA GLU A 129 -24.66 -16.76 -7.59
C GLU A 129 -25.35 -17.53 -6.44
N HIS A 130 -25.32 -17.05 -5.18
CA HIS A 130 -26.18 -17.59 -4.11
C HIS A 130 -27.66 -17.18 -4.22
N ALA A 131 -28.26 -17.39 -5.39
CA ALA A 131 -29.70 -17.45 -5.62
C ALA A 131 -30.08 -18.92 -5.79
N HIS A 132 -30.65 -19.52 -4.76
CA HIS A 132 -31.72 -20.47 -5.01
C HIS A 132 -32.92 -19.72 -5.60
#